data_AF-A0A1G1KN42-F1
#
_entry.id   AF-A0A1G1KN42-F1
#
_cell.length_a   1.000
_cell.length_b   1.000
_cell.length_c   1.000
_cell.angle_alpha   90.00
_cell.angle_beta   90.00
_cell.angle_gamma   90.00
#
_symmetry.space_group_name_H-M   'P 1'
#
loop_
_entity.id
_entity.type
_entity.pdbx_description
1 polymer ?
#
loop_
_entity_poly.entity_id
_entity_poly.type
_entity_poly.pdbx_seq_one_letter_code
_entity_poly.pdbx_strand_id
1 'polypeptide(L)'
;MQKSDAIIRYIMFFFSLALYFILLPIVLSYSLGYHIDYHNFKIYKMGILSLKSAPSGASVHINGKLRQELTPVRIEELKPDTYSVEVKREGFYPWQKELAIRPNMVTRAENIILFPVLQEMGKIGDYETINFLISDNRNYIYHMTKSGLYRSNMDGTNPKKLSLYSDWPEKILGKKFSRDGGKFLYFNENNIWVVYLVSRDSVKDGELAYVEELLKIPGSIRDVFWHSGSNHIVFVVNKDISVVELGSGGKKNIVTLHKCKKSAEGLYYDENNDSLYFNDSYEGKERLYRIDLREKFFDKLMQRVKKEFDIIYEKR
;
A
#
# COMPACT_ATOMS: atom_id res chain seq x y z
N MET A 1 -42.42 -56.84 58.61
CA MET A 1 -41.32 -55.86 58.49
C MET A 1 -40.56 -55.95 57.17
N GLN A 2 -40.21 -57.13 56.63
CA GLN A 2 -39.33 -57.22 55.45
C GLN A 2 -39.90 -56.68 54.10
N LYS A 3 -41.23 -56.71 53.90
CA LYS A 3 -41.88 -56.22 52.67
C LYS A 3 -41.97 -54.68 52.59
N SER A 4 -42.16 -53.99 53.72
CA SER A 4 -42.23 -52.52 53.76
C SER A 4 -40.88 -51.90 53.40
N ASP A 5 -39.78 -52.52 53.85
CA ASP A 5 -38.43 -52.03 53.58
C ASP A 5 -38.07 -52.16 52.08
N ALA A 6 -38.57 -53.20 51.40
CA ALA A 6 -38.38 -53.36 49.97
C ALA A 6 -39.11 -52.26 49.17
N ILE A 7 -40.35 -51.94 49.53
CA ILE A 7 -41.15 -50.90 48.87
C ILE A 7 -40.51 -49.51 49.05
N ILE A 8 -40.05 -49.19 50.27
CA ILE A 8 -39.37 -47.91 50.55
C ILE A 8 -38.08 -47.78 49.73
N ARG A 9 -37.28 -48.86 49.60
CA ARG A 9 -36.07 -48.87 48.75
C ARG A 9 -36.40 -48.62 47.28
N TYR A 10 -37.47 -49.22 46.74
CA TYR A 10 -37.91 -48.94 45.37
C TYR A 10 -38.36 -47.48 45.18
N ILE A 11 -39.12 -46.92 46.12
CA ILE A 11 -39.56 -45.52 46.07
C ILE A 11 -38.36 -44.57 46.09
N MET A 12 -37.40 -44.77 47.00
CA MET A 12 -36.19 -43.94 47.06
C MET A 12 -35.35 -44.05 45.79
N PHE A 13 -35.24 -45.25 45.21
CA PHE A 13 -34.53 -45.48 43.95
C PHE A 13 -35.19 -44.75 42.77
N PHE A 14 -36.52 -44.89 42.60
CA PHE A 14 -37.20 -44.20 41.51
C PHE A 14 -37.25 -42.69 41.70
N PHE A 15 -37.30 -42.20 42.95
CA PHE A 15 -37.19 -40.78 43.27
C PHE A 15 -35.80 -40.22 42.91
N SER A 16 -34.72 -40.88 43.33
CA SER A 16 -33.37 -40.44 42.99
C SER A 16 -33.08 -40.55 41.50
N LEU A 17 -33.64 -41.56 40.81
CA LEU A 17 -33.56 -41.70 39.36
C LEU A 17 -34.29 -40.57 38.64
N ALA A 18 -35.52 -40.23 39.06
CA ALA A 18 -36.27 -39.10 38.52
C ALA A 18 -35.53 -37.77 38.75
N LEU A 19 -35.00 -37.57 39.97
CA LEU A 19 -34.21 -36.40 40.31
C LEU A 19 -32.95 -36.30 39.45
N TYR A 20 -32.26 -37.41 39.18
CA TYR A 20 -31.10 -37.46 38.29
C TYR A 20 -31.46 -37.01 36.87
N PHE A 21 -32.54 -37.55 36.30
CA PHE A 21 -32.96 -37.16 34.94
C PHE A 21 -33.47 -35.72 34.83
N ILE A 22 -33.86 -35.08 35.94
CA ILE A 22 -34.23 -33.66 35.98
C ILE A 22 -32.99 -32.77 36.18
N LEU A 23 -32.11 -33.11 37.13
CA LEU A 23 -30.94 -32.30 37.46
C LEU A 23 -29.86 -32.37 36.38
N LEU A 24 -29.65 -33.54 35.76
CA LEU A 24 -28.58 -33.73 34.77
C LEU A 24 -28.72 -32.77 33.57
N PRO A 25 -29.88 -32.63 32.90
CA PRO A 25 -30.05 -31.65 31.82
C PRO A 25 -29.84 -30.20 32.26
N ILE A 26 -30.23 -29.85 33.50
CA ILE A 26 -30.05 -28.49 34.04
C ILE A 26 -28.56 -28.19 34.24
N VAL A 27 -27.83 -29.11 34.88
CA VAL A 27 -26.39 -28.99 35.09
C VAL A 27 -25.63 -28.99 33.76
N LEU A 28 -26.00 -29.85 32.81
CA LEU A 28 -25.41 -29.87 31.47
C LEU A 28 -25.71 -28.58 30.70
N SER A 29 -26.94 -28.07 30.77
CA SER A 29 -27.32 -26.80 30.15
C SER A 29 -26.46 -25.65 30.69
N TYR A 30 -26.29 -25.58 32.01
CA TYR A 30 -25.42 -24.60 32.66
C TYR A 30 -23.94 -24.77 32.23
N SER A 31 -23.42 -26.00 32.28
CA SER A 31 -22.05 -26.32 31.89
C SER A 31 -21.74 -26.06 30.40
N LEU A 32 -22.76 -26.11 29.53
CA LEU A 32 -22.64 -25.82 28.09
C LEU A 32 -22.89 -24.34 27.76
N GLY A 33 -23.06 -23.48 28.76
CA GLY A 33 -23.19 -22.02 28.62
C GLY A 33 -24.55 -21.57 28.11
N TYR A 34 -25.62 -22.36 28.35
CA TYR A 34 -26.99 -21.94 28.04
C TYR A 34 -27.56 -21.12 29.20
N HIS A 35 -28.10 -19.95 28.87
CA HIS A 35 -28.80 -19.08 29.80
C HIS A 35 -30.29 -19.02 29.45
N ILE A 36 -31.13 -19.02 30.47
CA ILE A 36 -32.58 -18.94 30.35
C ILE A 36 -32.99 -17.50 30.67
N ASP A 37 -33.65 -16.85 29.72
CA ASP A 37 -34.39 -15.60 29.97
C ASP A 37 -35.79 -15.94 30.47
N TYR A 38 -35.98 -15.82 31.79
CA TYR A 38 -37.25 -16.12 32.46
C TYR A 38 -38.39 -15.16 32.08
N HIS A 39 -38.11 -14.01 31.47
CA HIS A 39 -39.15 -13.07 31.05
C HIS A 39 -39.73 -13.45 29.68
N ASN A 40 -38.89 -13.98 28.78
CA ASN A 40 -39.26 -14.29 27.40
C ASN A 40 -39.29 -15.80 27.09
N PHE A 41 -38.98 -16.65 28.08
CA PHE A 41 -38.79 -18.10 27.92
C PHE A 41 -37.86 -18.47 26.76
N LYS A 42 -36.80 -17.66 26.53
CA LYS A 42 -35.80 -17.90 25.49
C LYS A 42 -34.52 -18.45 26.08
N ILE A 43 -33.95 -19.45 25.41
CA ILE A 43 -32.65 -20.01 25.73
C ILE A 43 -31.64 -19.47 24.72
N TYR A 44 -30.55 -18.86 25.21
CA TYR A 44 -29.44 -18.41 24.37
C TYR A 44 -28.10 -18.82 24.97
N LYS A 45 -27.09 -18.98 24.11
CA LYS A 45 -25.70 -19.04 24.54
C LYS A 45 -25.09 -17.65 24.51
N MET A 46 -24.26 -17.33 25.49
CA MET A 46 -23.55 -16.06 25.49
C MET A 46 -22.53 -16.00 24.37
N GLY A 47 -22.29 -14.79 23.88
CA GLY A 47 -21.12 -14.48 23.08
C GLY A 47 -20.06 -13.78 23.92
N ILE A 48 -18.88 -13.64 23.32
CA ILE A 48 -17.72 -13.01 23.95
C ILE A 48 -17.25 -11.90 23.03
N LEU A 49 -16.92 -10.74 23.59
CA LEU A 49 -16.31 -9.64 22.87
C LEU A 49 -14.86 -9.48 23.30
N SER A 50 -13.91 -9.61 22.38
CA SER A 50 -12.50 -9.33 22.63
C SER A 50 -12.10 -8.00 22.01
N LEU A 51 -11.55 -7.11 22.83
CA LEU A 51 -11.12 -5.76 22.45
C LEU A 51 -9.63 -5.60 22.76
N LYS A 52 -8.85 -5.16 21.79
CA LYS A 52 -7.44 -4.79 21.98
C LYS A 52 -7.15 -3.51 21.19
N SER A 53 -6.55 -2.54 21.87
CA SER A 53 -6.16 -1.27 21.27
C SER A 53 -4.67 -0.98 21.38
N ALA A 54 -4.19 -0.17 20.45
CA ALA A 54 -2.90 0.49 20.47
C ALA A 54 -3.15 2.01 20.56
N PRO A 55 -2.75 2.68 21.66
CA PRO A 55 -2.11 2.11 22.85
C PRO A 55 -3.11 1.36 23.77
N SER A 56 -2.60 0.46 24.63
CA SER A 56 -3.40 -0.36 25.57
C SER A 56 -3.76 0.41 26.85
N GLY A 57 -4.83 0.01 27.54
CA GLY A 57 -5.33 0.70 28.75
C GLY A 57 -6.41 1.72 28.43
N ALA A 58 -7.03 1.63 27.25
CA ALA A 58 -8.17 2.44 26.88
C ALA A 58 -9.46 1.92 27.56
N SER A 59 -10.28 2.86 28.03
CA SER A 59 -11.62 2.62 28.59
C SER A 59 -12.58 2.09 27.52
N VAL A 60 -13.49 1.22 27.93
CA VAL A 60 -14.49 0.60 27.04
C VAL A 60 -15.88 1.01 27.49
N HIS A 61 -16.71 1.48 26.56
CA HIS A 61 -18.13 1.70 26.77
C HIS A 61 -18.92 0.78 25.84
N ILE A 62 -19.96 0.15 26.37
CA ILE A 62 -20.90 -0.69 25.62
C ILE A 62 -22.30 -0.10 25.78
N ASN A 63 -22.93 0.27 24.66
CA ASN A 63 -24.22 0.98 24.62
C ASN A 63 -24.23 2.22 25.53
N GLY A 64 -23.13 2.99 25.49
CA GLY A 64 -22.93 4.19 26.32
C GLY A 64 -22.58 3.93 27.80
N LYS A 65 -22.55 2.66 28.26
CA LYS A 65 -22.20 2.33 29.65
C LYS A 65 -20.72 1.99 29.79
N LEU A 66 -20.03 2.69 30.68
CA LEU A 66 -18.62 2.43 31.02
C LEU A 66 -18.46 1.03 31.65
N ARG A 67 -17.48 0.28 31.13
CA ARG A 67 -17.01 -0.99 31.70
C ARG A 67 -15.86 -0.73 32.66
N GLN A 68 -15.66 -1.64 33.62
CA GLN A 68 -14.58 -1.52 34.60
C GLN A 68 -13.22 -1.88 33.99
N GLU A 69 -13.24 -2.77 33.01
CA GLU A 69 -12.08 -3.31 32.34
C GLU A 69 -11.52 -2.35 31.29
N LEU A 70 -10.20 -2.36 31.14
CA LEU A 70 -9.47 -1.59 30.13
C LEU A 70 -8.90 -2.55 29.07
N THR A 71 -8.66 -2.05 27.87
CA THR A 71 -8.02 -2.84 26.81
C THR A 71 -6.58 -3.26 27.19
N PRO A 72 -6.08 -4.44 26.78
CA PRO A 72 -6.83 -5.52 26.16
C PRO A 72 -7.80 -6.19 27.15
N VAL A 73 -9.04 -6.42 26.71
CA VAL A 73 -10.10 -7.05 27.53
C VAL A 73 -10.86 -8.10 26.73
N ARG A 74 -11.30 -9.15 27.44
CA ARG A 74 -12.29 -10.11 26.98
C ARG A 74 -13.55 -9.96 27.83
N ILE A 75 -14.60 -9.42 27.23
CA ILE A 75 -15.89 -9.20 27.87
C ILE A 75 -16.72 -10.45 27.59
N GLU A 76 -16.86 -11.28 28.61
CA GLU A 76 -17.64 -12.50 28.55
C GLU A 76 -19.11 -12.23 28.86
N GLU A 77 -19.95 -13.24 28.69
CA GLU A 77 -21.36 -13.18 29.06
C GLU A 77 -22.14 -12.02 28.42
N LEU A 78 -21.94 -11.80 27.11
CA LEU A 78 -22.78 -10.88 26.33
C LEU A 78 -23.94 -11.63 25.67
N LYS A 79 -25.15 -11.09 25.80
CA LYS A 79 -26.31 -11.66 25.09
C LYS A 79 -26.10 -11.48 23.58
N PRO A 80 -26.61 -12.40 22.73
CA PRO A 80 -26.60 -12.16 21.30
C PRO A 80 -27.42 -10.92 20.93
N ASP A 81 -26.74 -9.86 20.50
CA ASP A 81 -27.32 -8.59 20.07
C ASP A 81 -26.26 -7.77 19.33
N THR A 82 -26.65 -6.63 18.76
CA THR A 82 -25.73 -5.62 18.26
C THR A 82 -25.46 -4.58 19.34
N TYR A 83 -24.18 -4.33 19.59
CA TYR A 83 -23.72 -3.42 20.62
C TYR A 83 -22.94 -2.27 20.02
N SER A 84 -23.25 -1.05 20.48
CA SER A 84 -22.45 0.13 20.22
C SER A 84 -21.23 0.11 21.14
N VAL A 85 -20.05 -0.15 20.58
CA VAL A 85 -18.81 -0.27 21.34
C VAL A 85 -17.95 0.95 21.08
N GLU A 86 -17.56 1.61 22.15
CA GLU A 86 -16.66 2.75 22.13
C GLU A 86 -15.41 2.46 22.97
N VAL A 87 -14.23 2.71 22.39
CA VAL A 87 -12.94 2.60 23.06
C VAL A 87 -12.30 3.98 23.13
N LYS A 88 -11.98 4.44 24.34
CA LYS A 88 -11.57 5.82 24.64
C LYS A 88 -10.32 5.87 25.50
N ARG A 89 -9.42 6.80 25.17
CA ARG A 89 -8.25 7.11 25.99
C ARG A 89 -7.99 8.61 25.96
N GLU A 90 -7.59 9.16 27.10
CA GLU A 90 -7.20 10.57 27.21
C GLU A 90 -6.08 10.93 26.23
N GLY A 91 -6.24 12.03 25.50
CA GLY A 91 -5.30 12.48 24.48
C GLY A 91 -5.44 11.80 23.12
N PHE A 92 -6.41 10.91 22.93
CA PHE A 92 -6.65 10.19 21.66
C PHE A 92 -8.10 10.35 21.17
N TYR A 93 -8.30 10.25 19.86
CA TYR A 93 -9.64 10.15 19.28
C TYR A 93 -10.30 8.82 19.65
N PRO A 94 -11.60 8.82 19.99
CA PRO A 94 -12.32 7.59 20.31
C PRO A 94 -12.48 6.71 19.08
N TRP A 95 -12.44 5.40 19.29
CA TRP A 95 -12.88 4.42 18.29
C TRP A 95 -14.30 3.98 18.62
N GLN A 96 -15.20 4.00 17.64
CA GLN A 96 -16.60 3.60 17.82
C GLN A 96 -17.02 2.63 16.70
N LYS A 97 -17.75 1.57 17.06
CA LYS A 97 -18.29 0.62 16.10
C LYS A 97 -19.50 -0.14 16.65
N GLU A 98 -20.47 -0.40 15.80
CA GLU A 98 -21.54 -1.37 16.06
C GLU A 98 -21.01 -2.79 15.81
N LEU A 99 -21.06 -3.64 16.84
CA LEU A 99 -20.55 -5.01 16.82
C LEU A 99 -21.68 -6.00 17.13
N ALA A 100 -21.95 -6.90 16.19
CA ALA A 100 -22.86 -8.01 16.39
C ALA A 100 -22.18 -9.12 17.22
N ILE A 101 -22.78 -9.45 18.36
CA ILE A 101 -22.40 -10.56 19.22
C ILE A 101 -23.29 -11.75 18.84
N ARG A 102 -22.65 -12.89 18.54
CA ARG A 102 -23.32 -14.14 18.16
C ARG A 102 -23.17 -15.19 19.25
N PRO A 103 -24.17 -16.08 19.41
CA PRO A 103 -24.14 -17.10 20.45
C PRO A 103 -22.96 -18.05 20.26
N ASN A 104 -22.25 -18.38 21.34
CA ASN A 104 -21.10 -19.29 21.34
C ASN A 104 -19.94 -18.87 20.41
N MET A 105 -19.85 -17.58 20.10
CA MET A 105 -18.79 -17.02 19.26
C MET A 105 -18.02 -15.92 20.00
N VAL A 106 -16.76 -15.76 19.61
CA VAL A 106 -15.94 -14.59 19.99
C VAL A 106 -15.99 -13.57 18.86
N THR A 107 -16.63 -12.43 19.10
CA THR A 107 -16.51 -11.25 18.26
C THR A 107 -15.21 -10.52 18.63
N ARG A 108 -14.35 -10.25 17.64
CA ARG A 108 -13.00 -9.68 17.86
C ARG A 108 -12.88 -8.30 17.23
N ALA A 109 -12.40 -7.34 18.01
CA ALA A 109 -11.89 -6.06 17.53
C ALA A 109 -10.51 -5.82 18.19
N GLU A 110 -9.48 -6.46 17.62
CA GLU A 110 -8.16 -6.54 18.24
C GLU A 110 -7.10 -5.62 17.61
N ASN A 111 -7.46 -4.97 16.50
CA ASN A 111 -6.61 -4.02 15.76
C ASN A 111 -7.14 -2.59 15.90
N ILE A 112 -7.59 -2.21 17.09
CA ILE A 112 -8.05 -0.84 17.34
C ILE A 112 -6.83 0.06 17.46
N ILE A 113 -6.69 1.04 16.59
CA ILE A 113 -5.65 2.09 16.72
C ILE A 113 -6.35 3.36 17.16
N LEU A 114 -5.94 3.90 18.31
CA LEU A 114 -6.38 5.22 18.74
C LEU A 114 -5.33 6.22 18.28
N PHE A 115 -5.76 7.20 17.49
CA PHE A 115 -4.87 8.24 16.98
C PHE A 115 -4.79 9.39 17.98
N PRO A 116 -3.59 9.94 18.27
CA PRO A 116 -3.45 11.04 19.20
C PRO A 116 -4.12 12.30 18.66
N VAL A 117 -4.72 13.08 19.55
CA VAL A 117 -5.35 14.37 19.19
C VAL A 117 -4.28 15.42 18.90
N LEU A 118 -3.18 15.40 19.65
CA LEU A 118 -2.02 16.27 19.45
C LEU A 118 -0.94 15.48 18.72
N GLN A 119 -0.64 15.87 17.48
CA GLN A 119 0.46 15.33 16.71
C GLN A 119 1.49 16.44 16.50
N GLU A 120 2.69 16.26 17.03
CA GLU A 120 3.81 17.16 16.76
C GLU A 120 4.30 16.94 15.32
N MET A 121 4.36 18.02 14.55
CA MET A 121 4.87 17.99 13.19
C MET A 121 6.37 18.28 13.22
N GLY A 122 7.18 17.27 12.89
CA GLY A 122 8.61 17.43 12.70
C GLY A 122 8.91 18.10 11.35
N LYS A 123 9.49 19.31 11.36
CA LYS A 123 10.02 19.94 10.15
C LYS A 123 11.34 19.26 9.76
N ILE A 124 11.49 18.87 8.50
CA ILE A 124 12.75 18.33 7.96
C ILE A 124 13.57 19.46 7.37
N GLY A 125 14.63 19.88 8.08
CA GLY A 125 15.51 20.98 7.68
C GLY A 125 14.86 22.36 7.79
N ASP A 126 15.68 23.41 7.77
CA ASP A 126 15.22 24.80 7.81
C ASP A 126 15.43 25.51 6.47
N TYR A 127 14.76 25.02 5.44
CA TYR A 127 14.83 25.56 4.08
C TYR A 127 13.48 25.46 3.37
N GLU A 128 13.23 26.39 2.44
CA GLU A 128 12.01 26.39 1.62
C GLU A 128 12.07 25.31 0.54
N THR A 129 11.21 24.30 0.69
CA THR A 129 11.13 23.16 -0.24
C THR A 129 10.09 23.45 -1.34
N ILE A 130 10.49 23.23 -2.59
CA ILE A 130 9.62 23.29 -3.78
C ILE A 130 9.01 21.92 -4.03
N ASN A 131 9.83 20.86 -3.93
CA ASN A 131 9.38 19.49 -4.14
C ASN A 131 10.30 18.48 -3.44
N PHE A 132 9.90 17.22 -3.40
CA PHE A 132 10.74 16.14 -2.89
C PHE A 132 10.52 14.84 -3.67
N LEU A 133 11.47 13.91 -3.60
CA LEU A 133 11.27 12.53 -4.02
C LEU A 133 12.00 11.54 -3.11
N ILE A 134 11.46 10.33 -3.00
CA ILE A 134 12.01 9.25 -2.21
C ILE A 134 12.81 8.33 -3.13
N SER A 135 14.00 7.95 -2.68
CA SER A 135 14.82 6.92 -3.35
C SER A 135 14.12 5.56 -3.40
N ASP A 136 14.28 4.82 -4.50
CA ASP A 136 13.59 3.53 -4.68
C ASP A 136 13.98 2.50 -3.60
N ASN A 137 15.20 2.56 -3.10
CA ASN A 137 15.68 1.75 -1.98
C ASN A 137 15.13 2.20 -0.60
N ARG A 138 14.34 3.29 -0.57
CA ARG A 138 13.73 3.89 0.62
C ARG A 138 14.73 4.24 1.73
N ASN A 139 15.94 4.63 1.36
CA ASN A 139 16.96 5.05 2.33
C ASN A 139 16.97 6.58 2.53
N TYR A 140 16.62 7.32 1.49
CA TYR A 140 16.76 8.78 1.45
C TYR A 140 15.54 9.50 0.86
N ILE A 141 15.34 10.72 1.35
CA ILE A 141 14.47 11.75 0.77
C ILE A 141 15.36 12.81 0.14
N TYR A 142 15.08 13.19 -1.11
CA TYR A 142 15.72 14.28 -1.81
C TYR A 142 14.77 15.46 -1.85
N HIS A 143 15.25 16.64 -1.50
CA HIS A 143 14.47 17.87 -1.37
C HIS A 143 14.98 18.88 -2.39
N MET A 144 14.11 19.28 -3.32
CA MET A 144 14.34 20.37 -4.27
C MET A 144 13.95 21.67 -3.58
N THR A 145 14.91 22.55 -3.31
CA THR A 145 14.69 23.76 -2.51
C THR A 145 15.09 25.01 -3.29
N LYS A 146 14.64 26.18 -2.84
CA LYS A 146 15.09 27.47 -3.40
C LYS A 146 16.58 27.74 -3.23
N SER A 147 17.28 26.96 -2.40
CA SER A 147 18.70 27.14 -2.12
C SER A 147 19.57 26.00 -2.67
N GLY A 148 19.00 24.92 -3.19
CA GLY A 148 19.77 23.78 -3.71
C GLY A 148 19.00 22.46 -3.76
N LEU A 149 19.72 21.39 -4.07
CA LEU A 149 19.26 20.01 -3.85
C LEU A 149 19.79 19.52 -2.50
N TYR A 150 18.92 19.01 -1.64
CA TYR A 150 19.28 18.40 -0.36
C TYR A 150 18.90 16.93 -0.32
N ARG A 151 19.50 16.19 0.60
CA ARG A 151 19.15 14.80 0.91
C ARG A 151 19.14 14.58 2.42
N SER A 152 18.14 13.87 2.94
CA SER A 152 18.09 13.42 4.33
C SER A 152 17.79 11.91 4.40
N ASN A 153 17.93 11.33 5.59
CA ASN A 153 17.35 10.02 5.90
C ASN A 153 15.81 10.09 5.84
N MET A 154 15.15 8.92 5.83
CA MET A 154 13.68 8.81 5.79
C MET A 154 12.96 9.39 7.01
N ASP A 155 13.64 9.45 8.16
CA ASP A 155 13.14 10.11 9.38
C ASP A 155 13.43 11.62 9.40
N GLY A 156 14.02 12.17 8.34
CA GLY A 156 14.40 13.57 8.23
C GLY A 156 15.75 13.94 8.83
N THR A 157 16.46 12.99 9.45
CA THR A 157 17.76 13.25 10.05
C THR A 157 18.87 13.41 9.00
N ASN A 158 19.99 14.01 9.42
CA ASN A 158 21.21 14.18 8.62
C ASN A 158 20.99 14.85 7.24
N PRO A 159 20.36 16.04 7.18
CA PRO A 159 20.21 16.77 5.93
C PRO A 159 21.57 17.19 5.39
N LYS A 160 21.82 16.88 4.12
CA LYS A 160 23.06 17.21 3.39
C LYS A 160 22.72 17.89 2.07
N LYS A 161 23.33 19.05 1.82
CA LYS A 161 23.26 19.72 0.52
C LYS A 161 24.10 18.93 -0.50
N LEU A 162 23.50 18.63 -1.64
CA LEU A 162 24.13 17.88 -2.74
C LEU A 162 24.51 18.78 -3.91
N SER A 163 23.73 19.83 -4.20
CA SER A 163 23.98 20.77 -5.29
C SER A 163 23.46 22.16 -4.92
N LEU A 164 24.04 23.21 -5.50
CA LEU A 164 23.54 24.58 -5.43
C LEU A 164 22.42 24.86 -6.44
N TYR A 165 22.13 23.93 -7.36
CA TYR A 165 21.06 24.08 -8.35
C TYR A 165 19.72 24.35 -7.68
N SER A 166 19.07 25.45 -8.09
CA SER A 166 17.84 25.98 -7.49
C SER A 166 16.80 26.43 -8.52
N ASP A 167 17.10 26.30 -9.82
CA ASP A 167 16.23 26.72 -10.92
C ASP A 167 15.20 25.62 -11.27
N TRP A 168 14.41 25.23 -10.29
CA TRP A 168 13.40 24.18 -10.43
C TRP A 168 12.13 24.74 -11.08
N PRO A 169 11.45 23.99 -11.98
CA PRO A 169 10.18 24.44 -12.53
C PRO A 169 9.09 24.47 -11.45
N GLU A 170 8.17 25.44 -11.53
CA GLU A 170 7.07 25.58 -10.55
C GLU A 170 6.15 24.36 -10.51
N LYS A 171 5.86 23.78 -11.68
CA LYS A 171 4.97 22.62 -11.82
C LYS A 171 5.76 21.40 -12.29
N ILE A 172 5.96 20.44 -11.39
CA ILE A 172 6.57 19.13 -11.70
C ILE A 172 5.45 18.10 -11.80
N LEU A 173 5.32 17.48 -12.98
CA LEU A 173 4.29 16.46 -13.24
C LEU A 173 4.70 15.07 -12.75
N GLY A 174 5.98 14.73 -12.84
CA GLY A 174 6.47 13.43 -12.42
C GLY A 174 7.96 13.44 -12.06
N LYS A 175 8.35 12.49 -11.21
CA LYS A 175 9.74 12.27 -10.77
C LYS A 175 9.97 10.77 -10.59
N LYS A 176 11.08 10.23 -11.08
CA LYS A 176 11.37 8.78 -11.03
C LYS A 176 12.87 8.55 -10.88
N PHE A 177 13.26 7.64 -10.00
CA PHE A 177 14.66 7.20 -9.89
C PHE A 177 15.02 6.24 -11.01
N SER A 178 16.27 6.29 -11.45
CA SER A 178 16.81 5.24 -12.30
C SER A 178 17.03 3.98 -11.47
N ARG A 179 16.96 2.81 -12.11
CA ARG A 179 17.13 1.51 -11.46
C ARG A 179 18.44 1.36 -10.67
N ASP A 180 19.52 1.98 -11.15
CA ASP A 180 20.83 1.98 -10.49
C ASP A 180 20.88 2.89 -9.23
N GLY A 181 19.85 3.72 -9.00
CA GLY A 181 19.79 4.71 -7.93
C GLY A 181 20.76 5.89 -8.08
N GLY A 182 21.53 5.93 -9.17
CA GLY A 182 22.54 6.96 -9.44
C GLY A 182 21.97 8.22 -10.08
N LYS A 183 20.72 8.19 -10.55
CA LYS A 183 20.05 9.30 -11.21
C LYS A 183 18.59 9.36 -10.81
N PHE A 184 17.97 10.51 -10.98
CA PHE A 184 16.52 10.59 -11.06
C PHE A 184 16.13 11.61 -12.10
N LEU A 185 15.00 11.38 -12.76
CA LEU A 185 14.42 12.32 -13.70
C LEU A 185 13.28 13.07 -13.03
N TYR A 186 13.00 14.25 -13.56
CA TYR A 186 11.76 14.96 -13.31
C TYR A 186 11.33 15.68 -14.59
N PHE A 187 10.04 15.93 -14.75
CA PHE A 187 9.50 16.55 -15.94
C PHE A 187 8.28 17.41 -15.64
N ASN A 188 8.03 18.38 -16.51
CA ASN A 188 6.81 19.18 -16.54
C ASN A 188 6.09 18.94 -17.87
N GLU A 189 5.26 19.89 -18.32
CA GLU A 189 4.47 19.75 -19.54
C GLU A 189 5.31 19.66 -20.83
N ASN A 190 6.52 20.22 -20.87
CA ASN A 190 7.32 20.35 -22.11
C ASN A 190 8.82 20.09 -21.94
N ASN A 191 9.30 19.88 -20.72
CA ASN A 191 10.70 19.69 -20.42
C ASN A 191 10.94 18.43 -19.57
N ILE A 192 12.06 17.77 -19.83
CA ILE A 192 12.58 16.63 -19.06
C ILE A 192 13.96 17.01 -18.54
N TRP A 193 14.18 16.82 -17.25
CA TRP A 193 15.47 16.99 -16.60
C TRP A 193 15.95 15.68 -15.99
N VAL A 194 17.27 15.55 -15.90
CA VAL A 194 17.93 14.44 -15.21
C VAL A 194 18.87 15.02 -14.16
N VAL A 195 18.74 14.53 -12.94
CA VAL A 195 19.69 14.78 -11.85
C VAL A 195 20.62 13.59 -11.76
N TYR A 196 21.92 13.84 -11.89
CA TYR A 196 22.97 12.84 -11.74
C TYR A 196 23.56 12.95 -10.34
N LEU A 197 23.52 11.86 -9.58
CA LEU A 197 24.10 11.78 -8.25
C LEU A 197 25.54 11.30 -8.39
N VAL A 198 26.48 12.13 -7.95
CA VAL A 198 27.91 11.92 -8.16
C VAL A 198 28.50 11.24 -6.92
N SER A 199 29.32 10.22 -7.13
CA SER A 199 30.12 9.64 -6.05
C SER A 199 31.16 10.66 -5.56
N ARG A 200 31.67 10.49 -4.33
CA ARG A 200 32.69 11.42 -3.79
C ARG A 200 33.92 11.53 -4.69
N ASP A 201 34.22 10.49 -5.47
CA ASP A 201 35.42 10.39 -6.30
C ASP A 201 35.30 11.09 -7.65
N SER A 202 34.10 11.57 -8.02
CA SER A 202 33.82 12.22 -9.32
C SER A 202 33.30 13.65 -9.18
N VAL A 203 33.44 14.23 -7.98
CA VAL A 203 32.94 15.57 -7.64
C VAL A 203 33.59 16.64 -8.50
N LYS A 204 32.76 17.42 -9.20
CA LYS A 204 33.17 18.67 -9.86
C LYS A 204 32.74 19.83 -8.96
N ASP A 205 33.65 20.76 -8.66
CA ASP A 205 33.40 21.98 -7.88
C ASP A 205 32.81 21.78 -6.47
N GLY A 206 32.96 20.57 -5.89
CA GLY A 206 32.45 20.25 -4.56
C GLY A 206 31.00 19.74 -4.52
N GLU A 207 30.28 19.72 -5.65
CA GLU A 207 28.90 19.25 -5.71
C GLU A 207 28.80 17.72 -5.86
N LEU A 208 27.86 17.14 -5.13
CA LEU A 208 27.54 15.70 -5.11
C LEU A 208 26.36 15.34 -6.03
N ALA A 209 25.84 16.33 -6.75
CA ALA A 209 24.85 16.14 -7.78
C ALA A 209 24.95 17.27 -8.81
N TYR A 210 24.55 17.02 -10.05
CA TYR A 210 24.33 18.08 -11.03
C TYR A 210 23.02 17.81 -11.80
N VAL A 211 22.46 18.86 -12.37
CA VAL A 211 21.17 18.83 -13.07
C VAL A 211 21.39 19.16 -14.55
N GLU A 212 20.83 18.33 -15.42
CA GLU A 212 20.81 18.52 -16.87
C GLU A 212 19.36 18.75 -17.33
N GLU A 213 19.10 19.82 -18.07
CA GLU A 213 17.90 19.92 -18.90
C GLU A 213 18.10 19.02 -20.13
N LEU A 214 17.53 17.81 -20.08
CA LEU A 214 17.77 16.78 -21.08
C LEU A 214 17.09 17.11 -22.41
N LEU A 215 15.80 17.45 -22.36
CA LEU A 215 15.00 17.78 -23.53
C LEU A 215 13.99 18.89 -23.24
N LYS A 216 13.82 19.79 -24.21
CA LYS A 216 12.71 20.73 -24.33
C LYS A 216 11.94 20.39 -25.60
N ILE A 217 10.71 19.93 -25.46
CA ILE A 217 9.94 19.27 -26.52
C ILE A 217 8.65 20.07 -26.79
N PRO A 218 8.33 20.37 -28.06
CA PRO A 218 7.02 20.95 -28.39
C PRO A 218 5.90 19.92 -28.17
N GLY A 219 4.89 20.29 -27.39
CA GLY A 219 3.75 19.44 -27.08
C GLY A 219 3.59 19.20 -25.58
N SER A 220 2.67 18.30 -25.21
CA SER A 220 2.40 17.94 -23.82
C SER A 220 2.99 16.56 -23.53
N ILE A 221 3.99 16.52 -22.64
CA ILE A 221 4.54 15.29 -22.08
C ILE A 221 3.43 14.60 -21.27
N ARG A 222 3.13 13.35 -21.64
CA ARG A 222 2.16 12.50 -20.96
C ARG A 222 2.80 11.75 -19.80
N ASP A 223 3.94 11.10 -20.05
CA ASP A 223 4.75 10.46 -19.02
C ASP A 223 6.17 10.20 -19.55
N VAL A 224 7.10 9.91 -18.64
CA VAL A 224 8.51 9.65 -18.86
C VAL A 224 8.94 8.47 -17.99
N PHE A 225 9.69 7.52 -18.53
CA PHE A 225 10.09 6.28 -17.87
C PHE A 225 11.57 6.01 -18.07
N TRP A 226 12.20 5.41 -17.07
CA TRP A 226 13.54 4.87 -17.21
C TRP A 226 13.50 3.55 -17.96
N HIS A 227 14.45 3.35 -18.87
CA HIS A 227 14.82 2.00 -19.32
C HIS A 227 15.65 1.31 -18.23
N SER A 228 15.56 -0.01 -18.06
CA SER A 228 16.23 -0.77 -17.00
C SER A 228 17.74 -0.50 -16.89
N GLY A 229 18.40 -0.36 -18.05
CA GLY A 229 19.82 -0.03 -18.16
C GLY A 229 20.23 1.37 -17.68
N SER A 230 19.30 2.22 -17.23
CA SER A 230 19.57 3.54 -16.63
C SER A 230 20.33 4.55 -17.53
N ASN A 231 20.38 4.27 -18.83
CA ASN A 231 21.05 5.07 -19.87
C ASN A 231 20.08 5.51 -20.99
N HIS A 232 18.81 5.12 -20.93
CA HIS A 232 17.79 5.54 -21.88
C HIS A 232 16.54 5.95 -21.14
N ILE A 233 15.82 6.89 -21.73
CA ILE A 233 14.53 7.36 -21.24
C ILE A 233 13.48 7.14 -22.34
N VAL A 234 12.40 6.46 -21.97
CA VAL A 234 11.20 6.32 -22.79
C VAL A 234 10.28 7.46 -22.42
N PHE A 235 9.85 8.27 -23.38
CA PHE A 235 8.98 9.41 -23.12
C PHE A 235 7.83 9.46 -24.12
N VAL A 236 6.70 9.96 -23.66
CA VAL A 236 5.46 10.00 -24.42
C VAL A 236 5.00 11.44 -24.54
N VAL A 237 4.91 11.96 -25.77
CA VAL A 237 4.49 13.35 -26.05
C VAL A 237 3.30 13.33 -26.98
N ASN A 238 2.17 13.84 -26.51
CA ASN A 238 0.88 13.78 -27.21
C ASN A 238 0.51 12.33 -27.60
N LYS A 239 0.88 11.91 -28.81
CA LYS A 239 0.63 10.58 -29.39
C LYS A 239 1.92 9.80 -29.70
N ASP A 240 3.07 10.42 -29.62
CA ASP A 240 4.34 9.84 -30.03
C ASP A 240 5.03 9.20 -28.80
N ILE A 241 5.34 7.91 -28.92
CA ILE A 241 6.15 7.15 -27.96
C ILE A 241 7.57 7.12 -28.51
N SER A 242 8.51 7.70 -27.78
CA SER A 242 9.89 7.84 -28.22
C SER A 242 10.89 7.44 -27.14
N VAL A 243 12.14 7.20 -27.55
CA VAL A 243 13.26 6.90 -26.67
C VAL A 243 14.40 7.89 -26.95
N VAL A 244 15.06 8.34 -25.89
CA VAL A 244 16.27 9.14 -25.97
C VAL A 244 17.40 8.47 -25.17
N GLU A 245 18.61 8.51 -25.71
CA GLU A 245 19.81 8.06 -24.99
C GLU A 245 20.37 9.16 -24.07
N LEU A 246 20.91 8.74 -22.93
CA LEU A 246 21.76 9.58 -22.09
C LEU A 246 23.20 9.46 -22.59
N GLY A 247 23.74 10.56 -23.09
CA GLY A 247 25.10 10.62 -23.64
C GLY A 247 25.79 11.93 -23.30
N SER A 248 27.10 11.83 -23.09
CA SER A 248 27.99 12.95 -22.77
C SER A 248 28.47 13.65 -24.04
N GLY A 249 27.59 14.47 -24.63
CA GLY A 249 27.95 15.41 -25.69
C GLY A 249 27.28 15.15 -27.04
N GLY A 250 27.12 16.23 -27.81
CA GLY A 250 26.49 16.19 -29.14
C GLY A 250 24.96 16.24 -29.10
N LYS A 251 24.36 16.09 -30.29
CA LYS A 251 22.90 16.04 -30.46
C LYS A 251 22.39 14.71 -29.90
N LYS A 252 21.38 14.75 -29.01
CA LYS A 252 20.74 13.56 -28.44
C LYS A 252 20.14 12.69 -29.54
N ASN A 253 20.41 11.39 -29.49
CA ASN A 253 19.75 10.41 -30.36
C ASN A 253 18.33 10.14 -29.86
N ILE A 254 17.34 10.45 -30.69
CA ILE A 254 15.91 10.29 -30.37
C ILE A 254 15.28 9.42 -31.44
N VAL A 255 14.60 8.35 -31.02
CA VAL A 255 13.89 7.42 -31.90
C VAL A 255 12.42 7.36 -31.51
N THR A 256 11.53 7.61 -32.47
CA THR A 256 10.09 7.38 -32.27
C THR A 256 9.75 5.93 -32.57
N LEU A 257 9.27 5.21 -31.56
CA LEU A 257 8.93 3.79 -31.63
C LEU A 257 7.53 3.56 -32.18
N HIS A 258 6.58 4.42 -31.80
CA HIS A 258 5.18 4.30 -32.19
C HIS A 258 4.50 5.66 -32.18
N LYS A 259 3.54 5.85 -33.08
CA LYS A 259 2.66 7.02 -33.13
C LYS A 259 1.23 6.56 -32.95
N CYS A 260 0.66 6.83 -31.79
CA CYS A 260 -0.70 6.46 -31.45
C CYS A 260 -1.70 7.14 -32.39
N LYS A 261 -2.85 6.51 -32.63
CA LYS A 261 -3.91 7.10 -33.47
C LYS A 261 -4.55 8.29 -32.77
N LYS A 262 -4.70 8.19 -31.46
CA LYS A 262 -5.14 9.27 -30.56
C LYS A 262 -4.02 9.62 -29.58
N SER A 263 -4.33 10.30 -28.48
CA SER A 263 -3.39 10.43 -27.36
C SER A 263 -3.12 9.07 -26.74
N ALA A 264 -1.87 8.80 -26.39
CA ALA A 264 -1.54 7.61 -25.61
C ALA A 264 -2.10 7.77 -24.19
N GLU A 265 -2.81 6.75 -23.69
CA GLU A 265 -3.42 6.72 -22.36
C GLU A 265 -3.14 5.38 -21.67
N GLY A 266 -3.35 5.29 -20.35
CA GLY A 266 -3.09 4.04 -19.61
C GLY A 266 -1.64 3.58 -19.66
N LEU A 267 -0.69 4.53 -19.63
CA LEU A 267 0.74 4.27 -19.74
C LEU A 267 1.27 3.56 -18.49
N TYR A 268 1.94 2.42 -18.68
CA TYR A 268 2.64 1.72 -17.63
C TYR A 268 3.93 1.10 -18.17
N TYR A 269 5.07 1.40 -17.56
CA TYR A 269 6.35 0.83 -17.93
C TYR A 269 6.81 -0.17 -16.87
N ASP A 270 7.06 -1.41 -17.30
CA ASP A 270 7.68 -2.43 -16.48
C ASP A 270 9.20 -2.40 -16.67
N GLU A 271 9.90 -1.72 -15.75
CA GLU A 271 11.37 -1.62 -15.76
C GLU A 271 12.10 -2.95 -15.53
N ASN A 272 11.42 -4.00 -15.05
CA ASN A 272 12.04 -5.32 -14.92
C ASN A 272 12.03 -6.10 -16.24
N ASN A 273 11.10 -5.77 -17.13
CA ASN A 273 10.91 -6.45 -18.41
C ASN A 273 11.03 -5.50 -19.60
N ASP A 274 11.56 -4.29 -19.41
CA ASP A 274 11.67 -3.21 -20.41
C ASP A 274 10.47 -3.18 -21.37
N SER A 275 9.27 -3.08 -20.81
CA SER A 275 8.03 -3.18 -21.58
C SER A 275 7.09 -2.05 -21.26
N LEU A 276 6.69 -1.31 -22.28
CA LEU A 276 5.68 -0.27 -22.18
C LEU A 276 4.31 -0.83 -22.56
N TYR A 277 3.35 -0.70 -21.66
CA TYR A 277 1.94 -1.00 -21.87
C TYR A 277 1.16 0.30 -22.01
N PHE A 278 0.22 0.35 -22.95
CA PHE A 278 -0.58 1.55 -23.22
C PHE A 278 -1.87 1.21 -23.96
N ASN A 279 -2.88 2.07 -23.83
CA ASN A 279 -4.10 2.00 -24.63
C ASN A 279 -3.93 2.83 -25.91
N ASP A 280 -4.35 2.26 -27.03
CA ASP A 280 -4.45 2.95 -28.32
C ASP A 280 -5.70 2.48 -29.09
N SER A 281 -6.12 3.28 -30.05
CA SER A 281 -7.32 3.05 -30.84
C SER A 281 -6.99 2.40 -32.18
N TYR A 282 -7.57 1.23 -32.45
CA TYR A 282 -7.46 0.57 -33.75
C TYR A 282 -8.83 0.17 -34.26
N GLU A 283 -9.20 0.66 -35.46
CA GLU A 283 -10.53 0.47 -36.06
C GLU A 283 -11.67 0.92 -35.13
N GLY A 284 -11.48 2.03 -34.43
CA GLY A 284 -12.49 2.63 -33.55
C GLY A 284 -12.66 1.93 -32.18
N LYS A 285 -11.87 0.90 -31.89
CA LYS A 285 -11.87 0.20 -30.59
C LYS A 285 -10.58 0.47 -29.84
N GLU A 286 -10.71 0.85 -28.57
CA GLU A 286 -9.58 0.96 -27.64
C GLU A 286 -9.10 -0.44 -27.25
N ARG A 287 -7.79 -0.68 -27.35
CA ARG A 287 -7.15 -1.94 -26.97
C ARG A 287 -5.86 -1.67 -26.21
N LEU A 288 -5.46 -2.65 -25.40
CA LEU A 288 -4.17 -2.66 -24.72
C LEU A 288 -3.07 -3.14 -25.69
N TYR A 289 -2.01 -2.35 -25.79
CA TYR A 289 -0.81 -2.62 -26.57
C TYR A 289 0.41 -2.74 -25.66
N ARG A 290 1.44 -3.40 -26.19
CA ARG A 290 2.74 -3.54 -25.54
C ARG A 290 3.86 -3.29 -26.55
N ILE A 291 4.83 -2.48 -26.19
CA ILE A 291 6.13 -2.37 -26.86
C ILE A 291 7.17 -3.06 -25.98
N ASP A 292 7.93 -4.00 -26.56
CA ASP A 292 9.02 -4.73 -25.90
C ASP A 292 10.36 -4.10 -26.29
N LEU A 293 11.14 -3.70 -25.29
CA LEU A 293 12.44 -3.04 -25.46
C LEU A 293 13.59 -3.89 -24.91
N ARG A 294 13.35 -5.16 -24.58
CA ARG A 294 14.38 -6.07 -24.09
C ARG A 294 15.34 -6.45 -25.21
N GLU A 295 16.61 -6.61 -24.87
CA GLU A 295 17.63 -7.11 -25.81
C GLU A 295 17.24 -8.43 -26.48
N LYS A 296 16.72 -9.38 -25.69
CA LYS A 296 16.24 -10.68 -26.19
C LYS A 296 15.14 -10.59 -27.25
N PHE A 297 14.34 -9.52 -27.23
CA PHE A 297 13.35 -9.29 -28.29
C PHE A 297 14.03 -8.97 -29.62
N PHE A 298 15.06 -8.12 -29.59
CA PHE A 298 15.84 -7.77 -30.77
C PHE A 298 16.60 -8.97 -31.34
N ASP A 299 17.19 -9.83 -30.50
CA ASP A 299 17.85 -11.05 -30.96
C ASP A 299 16.89 -11.97 -31.73
N LYS A 300 15.70 -12.19 -31.18
CA LYS A 300 14.68 -13.02 -31.81
C LYS A 300 14.17 -12.40 -33.11
N LEU A 301 14.01 -11.08 -33.15
CA LEU A 301 13.64 -10.35 -34.35
C LEU A 301 14.71 -10.50 -35.43
N MET A 302 15.99 -10.34 -35.09
CA MET A 302 17.10 -10.50 -36.03
C MET A 302 17.20 -11.91 -36.59
N GLN A 303 16.96 -12.94 -35.78
CA GLN A 303 16.87 -14.32 -36.28
C GLN A 303 15.73 -14.51 -37.30
N ARG A 304 14.56 -13.91 -37.03
CA ARG A 304 13.42 -13.96 -37.96
C ARG A 304 13.72 -13.21 -39.26
N VAL A 305 14.26 -12.00 -39.17
CA VAL A 305 14.64 -11.19 -40.32
C VAL A 305 15.64 -11.96 -41.17
N LYS A 306 16.71 -12.51 -40.58
CA LYS A 306 17.69 -13.32 -41.31
C LYS A 306 17.04 -14.49 -42.05
N LYS A 307 16.14 -15.24 -41.38
CA LYS A 307 15.41 -16.35 -42.01
C LYS A 307 14.55 -15.90 -43.19
N GLU A 308 13.84 -14.77 -43.08
CA GLU A 308 13.05 -14.22 -44.17
C GLU A 308 13.92 -13.74 -45.34
N PHE A 309 15.09 -13.15 -45.05
CA PHE A 309 16.10 -12.80 -46.06
C PHE A 309 16.64 -14.04 -46.78
N ASP A 310 17.06 -15.09 -46.06
CA ASP A 310 17.61 -16.31 -46.66
C ASP A 310 16.59 -16.98 -47.62
N ILE A 311 15.30 -17.00 -47.25
CA ILE A 311 14.21 -17.52 -48.11
C ILE A 311 14.04 -16.73 -49.42
N ILE A 312 14.26 -15.41 -49.39
CA ILE A 312 14.14 -14.56 -50.59
C ILE A 312 15.32 -14.76 -51.54
N TYR A 313 16.51 -15.03 -51.00
CA TYR A 313 17.73 -15.18 -51.80
C TYR A 313 18.01 -16.62 -52.25
N GLU A 314 17.48 -17.66 -51.59
CA GLU A 314 17.52 -19.04 -52.09
C GLU A 314 16.50 -19.32 -53.22
N LYS A 315 15.58 -18.38 -53.48
CA LYS A 315 14.59 -18.45 -54.58
C LYS A 315 15.02 -17.69 -55.85
N ARG A 316 16.27 -17.26 -55.96
CA ARG A 316 16.87 -16.67 -57.18
C ARG A 316 17.98 -17.57 -57.71
#